data_AF-A0AAD6XTE5-F1
#
_entry.id   AF-A0AAD6XTE5-F1
#
_cell.length_a   1.000
_cell.length_b   1.000
_cell.length_c   1.000
_cell.angle_alpha   90.00
_cell.angle_beta   90.00
_cell.angle_gamma   90.00
#
_symmetry.space_group_name_H-M   'P 1'
#
loop_
_entity.id
_entity.type
_entity.pdbx_description
1 polymer ?
#
loop_
_entity_poly.entity_id
_entity_poly.type
_entity_poly.pdbx_seq_one_letter_code
_entity_poly.pdbx_strand_id
1 'polypeptide(L)'
;MALCWLRVLRTTRRGYSTLPSAAYTDPSKAHDPAVRSTPNITRAQRHQLDRALRIDQAGEIAANYIYMGQMFIFSKDDTLKPLIQDMWDQEKKHLAVMDKLQVQHRVRPTLLSDVAKVAGFGLGAVTALMGKEAAMACTEAVETVIGEHYDESAEPSFSPES
;
A
#
# COMPACT_ATOMS: atom_id res chain seq x y z
N MET A 1 -8.36 -3.67 2.29
CA MET A 1 -9.23 -3.01 1.29
C MET A 1 -10.31 -3.93 0.67
N ALA A 2 -10.54 -5.13 1.21
CA ALA A 2 -11.67 -6.01 0.88
C ALA A 2 -13.08 -5.42 1.20
N LEU A 3 -13.16 -4.29 1.89
CA LEU A 3 -14.42 -3.60 2.21
C LEU A 3 -14.87 -2.56 1.16
N CYS A 4 -14.04 -2.24 0.15
CA CYS A 4 -14.45 -1.32 -0.92
C CYS A 4 -15.16 -2.02 -2.09
N TRP A 5 -14.95 -3.33 -2.25
CA TRP A 5 -15.51 -4.10 -3.37
C TRP A 5 -16.97 -4.56 -3.17
N LEU A 6 -17.50 -4.53 -1.94
CA LEU A 6 -18.90 -4.92 -1.63
C LEU A 6 -19.86 -3.73 -1.40
N ARG A 7 -19.39 -2.49 -1.48
CA ARG A 7 -20.18 -1.30 -1.04
C ARG A 7 -20.76 -0.47 -2.19
N VAL A 8 -21.24 -1.12 -3.25
CA VAL A 8 -22.06 -0.48 -4.28
C VAL A 8 -23.57 -0.45 -3.90
N LEU A 9 -24.01 -1.07 -2.79
CA LEU A 9 -25.44 -1.09 -2.43
C LEU A 9 -25.84 -0.80 -0.96
N ARG A 10 -25.01 -0.14 -0.15
CA ARG A 10 -25.47 0.37 1.16
C ARG A 10 -24.90 1.74 1.51
N THR A 11 -25.69 2.77 1.22
CA THR A 11 -25.58 4.11 1.77
C THR A 11 -25.84 4.07 3.28
N THR A 12 -24.76 4.12 4.06
CA THR A 12 -24.78 4.64 5.43
C THR A 12 -23.56 5.53 5.62
N ARG A 13 -23.81 6.83 5.82
CA ARG A 13 -22.81 7.82 6.20
C ARG A 13 -22.18 7.38 7.53
N ARG A 14 -20.91 6.97 7.52
CA ARG A 14 -20.02 6.97 8.71
C ARG A 14 -19.08 8.16 8.56
N GLY A 15 -18.90 8.92 9.64
CA GLY A 15 -17.97 10.06 9.66
C GLY A 15 -16.57 9.64 9.24
N TYR A 16 -15.97 10.41 8.32
CA TYR A 16 -14.59 10.21 7.89
C TYR A 16 -13.65 10.63 9.03
N SER A 17 -13.12 9.68 9.79
CA SER A 17 -11.81 9.86 10.39
C SER A 17 -10.83 10.09 9.24
N THR A 18 -10.12 11.21 9.25
CA THR A 18 -9.09 11.48 8.25
C THR A 18 -8.00 10.42 8.41
N LEU A 19 -7.70 9.65 7.36
CA LEU A 19 -6.61 8.69 7.39
C LEU A 19 -5.30 9.43 7.68
N PRO A 20 -4.40 8.92 8.54
CA PRO A 20 -3.12 9.57 8.84
C PRO A 20 -2.28 9.86 7.58
N SER A 21 -2.35 8.97 6.58
CA SER A 21 -1.70 9.13 5.27
C SER A 21 -2.22 10.34 4.47
N ALA A 22 -3.46 10.78 4.71
CA ALA A 22 -4.04 11.93 4.03
C ALA A 22 -3.26 13.22 4.30
N ALA A 23 -2.64 13.33 5.49
CA ALA A 23 -1.78 14.47 5.82
C ALA A 23 -0.54 14.56 4.92
N TYR A 24 -0.04 13.43 4.41
CA TYR A 24 1.10 13.40 3.49
C TYR A 24 0.69 13.77 2.05
N THR A 25 -0.58 13.65 1.69
CA THR A 25 -1.09 13.99 0.35
C THR A 25 -1.72 15.37 0.25
N ASP A 26 -2.04 16.01 1.38
CA ASP A 26 -2.67 17.33 1.44
C ASP A 26 -1.63 18.47 1.36
N PRO A 27 -1.66 19.31 0.31
CA PRO A 27 -0.73 20.44 0.18
C PRO A 27 -0.83 21.46 1.32
N SER A 28 -2.03 21.62 1.92
CA SER A 28 -2.23 22.56 3.03
C SER A 28 -1.51 22.14 4.30
N LYS A 29 -1.23 20.84 4.46
CA LYS A 29 -0.51 20.27 5.60
C LYS A 29 0.99 20.11 5.38
N ALA A 30 1.53 20.59 4.25
CA ALA A 30 2.94 20.44 3.91
C ALA A 30 3.91 21.02 4.95
N HIS A 31 3.46 21.96 5.80
CA HIS A 31 4.25 22.57 6.88
C HIS A 31 3.99 21.97 8.27
N ASP A 32 3.08 21.01 8.40
CA ASP A 32 2.74 20.39 9.67
C ASP A 32 3.96 19.64 10.25
N PRO A 33 4.30 19.84 11.54
CA PRO A 33 5.35 19.06 12.21
C PRO A 33 5.19 17.56 12.06
N ALA A 34 3.97 17.03 11.96
CA ALA A 34 3.69 15.60 11.80
C ALA A 34 4.26 15.01 10.50
N VAL A 35 4.38 15.79 9.43
CA VAL A 35 4.88 15.34 8.12
C VAL A 35 6.31 15.83 7.81
N ARG A 36 6.95 16.54 8.73
CA ARG A 36 8.30 17.09 8.54
C ARG A 36 9.30 16.70 9.63
N SER A 37 8.83 16.48 10.85
CA SER A 37 9.71 16.23 11.98
C SER A 37 9.87 14.73 12.24
N THR A 38 11.07 14.33 12.66
CA THR A 38 11.30 13.01 13.25
C THR A 38 11.39 13.19 14.76
N PRO A 39 10.62 12.45 15.56
CA PRO A 39 10.72 12.55 17.02
C PRO A 39 12.12 12.16 17.51
N ASN A 40 12.50 12.70 18.67
CA ASN A 40 13.75 12.31 19.32
C ASN A 40 13.59 10.90 19.91
N ILE A 41 14.23 9.92 19.27
CA ILE A 41 14.11 8.49 19.61
C ILE A 41 15.48 7.90 19.91
N THR A 42 15.50 6.83 20.72
CA THR A 42 16.74 6.11 21.04
C THR A 42 17.36 5.48 19.79
N ARG A 43 18.65 5.15 19.85
CA ARG A 43 19.35 4.46 18.75
C ARG A 43 18.69 3.12 18.38
N ALA A 44 18.23 2.36 19.37
CA ALA A 44 17.56 1.08 19.16
C ALA A 44 16.23 1.26 18.42
N GLN A 45 15.41 2.23 18.84
CA GLN A 45 14.15 2.57 18.17
C GLN A 45 14.39 3.08 16.75
N ARG A 46 15.42 3.92 16.53
CA ARG A 46 15.77 4.38 15.19
C ARG A 46 16.13 3.23 14.27
N HIS A 47 16.90 2.26 14.77
CA HIS A 47 17.24 1.08 13.98
C HIS A 47 16.01 0.22 13.64
N GLN A 48 15.04 0.10 14.55
CA GLN A 48 13.78 -0.58 14.27
C GLN A 48 12.94 0.18 13.23
N LEU A 49 12.82 1.50 13.38
CA LEU A 49 12.12 2.37 12.44
C LEU A 49 12.72 2.28 11.03
N ASP A 50 14.05 2.40 10.91
CA ASP A 50 14.74 2.30 9.62
C ASP A 50 14.49 0.96 8.94
N ARG A 51 14.43 -0.13 9.71
CA ARG A 51 14.14 -1.47 9.17
C ARG A 51 12.70 -1.58 8.67
N ALA A 52 11.73 -1.14 9.48
CA ALA A 52 10.32 -1.16 9.10
C ALA A 52 10.10 -0.34 7.82
N LEU A 53 10.58 0.91 7.78
CA LEU A 53 10.42 1.79 6.61
C LEU A 53 11.08 1.26 5.32
N ARG A 54 12.15 0.45 5.43
CA ARG A 54 12.76 -0.21 4.26
C ARG A 54 11.90 -1.37 3.75
N ILE A 55 11.33 -2.16 4.66
CA ILE A 55 10.48 -3.30 4.33
C ILE A 55 9.19 -2.80 3.69
N ASP A 56 8.52 -1.84 4.33
CA ASP A 56 7.28 -1.24 3.85
C ASP A 56 7.49 -0.61 2.46
N GLN A 57 8.60 0.13 2.26
CA GLN A 57 8.92 0.69 0.94
C GLN A 57 9.09 -0.39 -0.12
N ALA A 58 9.77 -1.49 0.21
CA ALA A 58 9.93 -2.56 -0.76
C ALA A 58 8.58 -3.22 -1.10
N GLY A 59 7.65 -3.30 -0.14
CA GLY A 59 6.26 -3.70 -0.38
C GLY A 59 5.57 -2.79 -1.39
N GLU A 60 5.59 -1.48 -1.15
CA GLU A 60 5.00 -0.46 -2.04
C GLU A 60 5.63 -0.47 -3.45
N ILE A 61 6.96 -0.64 -3.52
CA ILE A 61 7.67 -0.78 -4.80
C ILE A 61 7.23 -2.06 -5.52
N ALA A 62 7.17 -3.19 -4.81
CA ALA A 62 6.75 -4.46 -5.41
C ALA A 62 5.32 -4.35 -5.96
N ALA A 63 4.38 -3.80 -5.19
CA ALA A 63 3.00 -3.60 -5.60
C ALA A 63 2.90 -2.70 -6.85
N ASN A 64 3.63 -1.58 -6.89
CA ASN A 64 3.69 -0.74 -8.08
C ASN A 64 4.20 -1.49 -9.33
N TYR A 65 5.20 -2.36 -9.15
CA TYR A 65 5.76 -3.16 -10.24
C TYR A 65 4.89 -4.36 -10.62
N ILE A 66 4.04 -4.88 -9.73
CA ILE A 66 3.00 -5.88 -10.07
C ILE A 66 2.04 -5.28 -11.10
N TYR A 67 1.50 -4.09 -10.83
CA TYR A 67 0.63 -3.39 -11.79
C TYR A 67 1.35 -3.13 -13.12
N MET A 68 2.64 -2.76 -13.08
CA MET A 68 3.45 -2.60 -14.29
C MET A 68 3.56 -3.91 -15.10
N GLY A 69 3.80 -5.04 -14.43
CA GLY A 69 3.85 -6.36 -15.05
C GLY A 69 2.50 -6.78 -15.65
N GLN A 70 1.40 -6.52 -14.94
CA GLN A 70 0.05 -6.79 -15.44
C GLN A 70 -0.28 -5.93 -16.67
N MET A 71 0.03 -4.63 -16.61
CA MET A 71 -0.16 -3.69 -17.71
C MET A 71 0.64 -4.08 -18.95
N PHE A 72 1.85 -4.64 -18.78
CA PHE A 72 2.65 -5.15 -19.88
C PHE A 72 1.91 -6.24 -20.66
N ILE A 73 1.30 -7.20 -19.95
CA ILE A 73 0.55 -8.31 -20.55
C ILE A 73 -0.80 -7.86 -21.12
N PHE A 74 -1.57 -7.08 -20.39
CA PHE A 74 -2.92 -6.63 -20.80
C PHE A 74 -2.91 -5.34 -21.65
N SER A 75 -1.75 -4.90 -22.14
CA SER A 75 -1.58 -3.63 -22.86
C SER A 75 -2.48 -3.43 -24.09
N LYS A 76 -2.99 -4.53 -24.68
CA LYS A 76 -3.87 -4.58 -25.84
C LYS A 76 -5.31 -4.98 -25.52
N ASP A 77 -5.64 -5.22 -24.25
CA ASP A 77 -7.00 -5.52 -23.81
C ASP A 77 -7.75 -4.22 -23.52
N ASP A 78 -8.67 -3.83 -24.42
CA ASP A 78 -9.41 -2.57 -24.32
C ASP A 78 -10.33 -2.48 -23.09
N THR A 79 -10.65 -3.62 -22.46
CA THR A 79 -11.52 -3.66 -21.27
C THR A 79 -10.71 -3.65 -19.99
N LEU A 80 -9.63 -4.44 -19.91
CA LEU A 80 -8.84 -4.61 -18.69
C LEU A 80 -7.82 -3.49 -18.48
N LYS A 81 -7.24 -2.97 -19.56
CA LYS A 81 -6.28 -1.88 -19.51
C LYS A 81 -6.78 -0.66 -18.71
N PRO A 82 -7.95 -0.06 -19.00
CA PRO A 82 -8.41 1.10 -18.23
C PRO A 82 -8.64 0.77 -16.75
N LEU A 83 -9.19 -0.42 -16.45
CA LEU A 83 -9.40 -0.86 -15.08
C LEU A 83 -8.08 -0.96 -14.30
N ILE A 84 -7.07 -1.63 -14.87
CA ILE A 84 -5.75 -1.79 -14.25
C ILE A 84 -5.06 -0.44 -14.11
N GLN A 85 -5.22 0.45 -15.09
CA GLN A 85 -4.66 1.80 -15.04
C GLN A 85 -5.25 2.61 -13.88
N ASP A 86 -6.57 2.59 -13.72
CA ASP A 86 -7.26 3.29 -12.63
C ASP A 86 -6.81 2.79 -11.26
N MET A 87 -6.67 1.46 -11.10
CA MET A 87 -6.16 0.84 -9.87
C MET A 87 -4.69 1.20 -9.62
N TRP A 88 -3.86 1.15 -10.66
CA TRP A 88 -2.45 1.49 -10.55
C TRP A 88 -2.23 2.96 -10.17
N ASP A 89 -3.08 3.87 -10.65
CA ASP A 89 -3.00 5.28 -10.30
C ASP A 89 -3.41 5.56 -8.84
N GLN A 90 -4.22 4.69 -8.23
CA GLN A 90 -4.44 4.71 -6.78
C GLN A 90 -3.20 4.22 -6.04
N GLU A 91 -2.60 3.11 -6.49
CA GLU A 91 -1.40 2.53 -5.88
C GLU A 91 -0.20 3.49 -5.90
N LYS A 92 -0.02 4.27 -6.98
CA LYS A 92 1.03 5.31 -7.05
C LYS A 92 0.94 6.33 -5.91
N LYS A 93 -0.24 6.56 -5.33
CA LYS A 93 -0.40 7.47 -4.19
C LYS A 93 0.19 6.87 -2.92
N HIS A 94 0.07 5.55 -2.72
CA HIS A 94 0.66 4.86 -1.59
C HIS A 94 2.19 4.96 -1.64
N LEU A 95 2.78 4.63 -2.79
CA LEU A 95 4.22 4.78 -3.03
C LEU A 95 4.69 6.23 -2.79
N ALA A 96 3.93 7.24 -3.23
CA ALA A 96 4.27 8.64 -3.01
C ALA A 96 4.24 9.06 -1.54
N VAL A 97 3.36 8.49 -0.72
CA VAL A 97 3.36 8.70 0.74
C VAL A 97 4.60 8.04 1.35
N MET A 98 4.93 6.84 0.92
CA MET A 98 6.08 6.10 1.45
C MET A 98 7.42 6.77 1.12
N ASP A 99 7.56 7.30 -0.09
CA ASP A 99 8.72 8.10 -0.50
C ASP A 99 8.91 9.33 0.41
N LYS A 100 7.81 10.01 0.78
CA LYS A 100 7.87 11.15 1.72
C LYS A 100 8.33 10.71 3.11
N LEU A 101 7.83 9.58 3.60
CA LEU A 101 8.26 9.01 4.89
C LEU A 101 9.75 8.66 4.89
N GLN A 102 10.26 8.05 3.80
CA GLN A 102 11.69 7.77 3.68
C GLN A 102 12.54 9.04 3.73
N VAL A 103 12.14 10.09 3.02
CA VAL A 103 12.84 11.38 3.02
C VAL A 103 12.79 12.03 4.40
N GLN A 104 11.61 12.05 5.05
CA GLN A 104 11.43 12.63 6.38
C GLN A 104 12.34 11.97 7.42
N HIS A 105 12.46 10.63 7.39
CA HIS A 105 13.28 9.87 8.32
C HIS A 105 14.73 9.64 7.85
N ARG A 106 15.09 10.16 6.67
CA ARG A 106 16.42 10.02 6.05
C ARG A 106 16.86 8.56 5.87
N VAL A 107 15.90 7.69 5.57
CA VAL A 107 16.14 6.27 5.32
C VAL A 107 16.72 6.11 3.92
N ARG A 108 17.85 5.41 3.81
CA ARG A 108 18.47 5.13 2.51
C ARG A 108 17.81 3.93 1.83
N PRO A 109 17.60 3.98 0.51
CA PRO A 109 17.20 2.82 -0.29
C PRO A 109 18.19 1.67 -0.10
N THR A 110 17.71 0.43 -0.24
CA THR A 110 18.52 -0.78 -0.09
C THR A 110 18.37 -1.70 -1.28
N LEU A 111 19.22 -2.73 -1.38
CA LEU A 111 19.09 -3.79 -2.39
C LEU A 111 17.70 -4.45 -2.40
N LEU A 112 16.98 -4.44 -1.26
CA LEU A 112 15.60 -4.90 -1.15
C LEU A 112 14.68 -4.21 -2.16
N SER A 113 14.91 -2.91 -2.41
CA SER A 113 14.11 -2.12 -3.35
C SER A 113 14.30 -2.60 -4.78
N ASP A 114 15.52 -2.96 -5.19
CA ASP A 114 15.76 -3.44 -6.55
C ASP A 114 15.27 -4.87 -6.76
N VAL A 115 15.41 -5.72 -5.75
CA VAL A 115 14.81 -7.07 -5.75
C VAL A 115 13.28 -6.99 -5.84
N ALA A 116 12.66 -6.07 -5.08
CA ALA A 116 11.21 -5.85 -5.11
C ALA A 116 10.69 -5.45 -6.50
N LYS A 117 11.42 -4.60 -7.24
CA LYS A 117 11.05 -4.23 -8.62
C LYS A 117 10.97 -5.45 -9.53
N VAL A 118 12.03 -6.26 -9.51
CA VAL A 118 12.13 -7.44 -10.39
C VAL A 118 11.10 -8.50 -10.00
N ALA A 119 10.97 -8.78 -8.70
CA ALA A 119 10.01 -9.74 -8.18
C ALA A 119 8.56 -9.31 -8.44
N GLY A 120 8.23 -8.04 -8.17
CA GLY A 120 6.90 -7.49 -8.41
C GLY A 120 6.51 -7.55 -9.88
N PHE A 121 7.39 -7.11 -10.77
CA PHE A 121 7.14 -7.19 -12.22
C PHE A 121 6.92 -8.63 -12.69
N GLY A 122 7.82 -9.54 -12.29
CA GLY A 122 7.72 -10.95 -12.64
C GLY A 122 6.41 -11.57 -12.16
N LEU A 123 6.03 -11.33 -10.91
CA LEU A 123 4.78 -11.82 -10.33
C LEU A 123 3.55 -11.25 -11.05
N GLY A 124 3.53 -9.95 -11.32
CA GLY A 124 2.44 -9.30 -12.05
C GLY A 124 2.29 -9.81 -13.48
N ALA A 125 3.40 -9.98 -14.20
CA ALA A 125 3.39 -10.51 -15.55
C ALA A 125 2.95 -11.98 -15.58
N VAL A 126 3.46 -12.83 -14.68
CA VAL A 126 3.10 -14.25 -14.61
C VAL A 126 1.61 -14.42 -14.27
N THR A 127 1.11 -13.68 -13.28
CA THR A 127 -0.31 -13.78 -12.89
C THR A 127 -1.23 -13.23 -13.97
N ALA A 128 -0.85 -12.18 -14.67
CA ALA A 128 -1.59 -11.70 -15.84
C ALA A 128 -1.63 -12.71 -16.99
N LEU A 129 -0.54 -13.43 -17.24
CA LEU A 129 -0.52 -14.53 -18.22
C LEU A 129 -1.48 -15.68 -17.84
N MET A 130 -1.74 -15.87 -16.55
CA MET A 130 -2.70 -16.86 -16.05
C MET A 130 -4.15 -16.41 -16.17
N GLY A 131 -4.41 -15.13 -16.50
CA GLY A 131 -5.73 -14.56 -16.71
C GLY A 131 -6.06 -13.41 -15.76
N LYS A 132 -7.20 -12.76 -16.01
CA LYS A 132 -7.67 -11.60 -15.25
C LYS A 132 -7.85 -11.94 -13.77
N GLU A 133 -8.49 -13.06 -13.47
CA GLU A 133 -8.86 -13.47 -12.12
C GLU A 133 -7.61 -13.69 -11.26
N ALA A 134 -6.57 -14.31 -11.83
CA ALA A 134 -5.29 -14.52 -11.17
C ALA A 134 -4.55 -13.20 -10.91
N ALA A 135 -4.55 -12.28 -11.87
CA ALA A 135 -3.99 -10.94 -11.71
C ALA A 135 -4.66 -10.16 -10.57
N MET A 136 -5.99 -10.15 -10.54
CA MET A 136 -6.76 -9.45 -9.51
C MET A 136 -6.58 -10.08 -8.12
N ALA A 137 -6.58 -11.42 -8.04
CA ALA A 137 -6.33 -12.13 -6.78
C ALA A 137 -4.91 -11.86 -6.26
N CYS A 138 -3.91 -11.75 -7.15
CA CYS A 138 -2.55 -11.39 -6.76
C CYS A 138 -2.50 -10.00 -6.12
N THR A 139 -3.15 -8.99 -6.73
CA THR A 139 -3.16 -7.62 -6.18
C THR A 139 -3.96 -7.54 -4.88
N GLU A 140 -5.07 -8.26 -4.76
CA GLU A 140 -5.86 -8.31 -3.52
C GLU A 140 -5.10 -8.98 -2.36
N ALA A 141 -4.38 -10.07 -2.65
CA ALA A 141 -3.55 -10.73 -1.65
C ALA A 141 -2.42 -9.79 -1.17
N VAL A 142 -1.79 -9.07 -2.09
CA VAL A 142 -0.74 -8.09 -1.77
C VAL A 142 -1.30 -6.92 -0.95
N GLU A 143 -2.45 -6.36 -1.32
CA GLU A 143 -3.13 -5.33 -0.52
C GLU A 143 -3.52 -5.83 0.87
N THR A 144 -3.81 -7.12 1.03
CA THR A 144 -4.11 -7.70 2.35
C THR A 144 -2.85 -7.77 3.21
N VAL A 145 -1.73 -8.20 2.64
CA VAL A 145 -0.43 -8.28 3.35
C VAL A 145 0.16 -6.90 3.64
N ILE A 146 -0.01 -5.93 2.74
CA ILE A 146 0.39 -4.54 2.96
C ILE A 146 -0.58 -3.84 3.93
N GLY A 147 -1.88 -4.15 3.83
CA GLY A 147 -2.96 -3.55 4.61
C GLY A 147 -3.20 -4.15 6.01
N GLU A 148 -2.51 -5.23 6.38
CA GLU A 148 -2.39 -5.66 7.77
C GLU A 148 -1.48 -4.68 8.51
N HIS A 149 -2.04 -3.53 8.88
CA HIS A 149 -1.83 -2.82 10.14
C HIS A 149 -2.99 -1.83 10.29
N TYR A 150 -3.69 -1.93 11.42
CA TYR A 150 -4.88 -1.16 11.87
C TYR A 150 -6.25 -1.71 11.44
N ASP A 151 -6.63 -2.85 12.05
CA ASP A 151 -7.85 -2.97 12.86
C ASP A 151 -7.83 -4.30 13.64
N GLU A 152 -6.84 -4.48 14.52
CA GLU A 152 -6.98 -5.45 15.60
C GLU A 152 -6.60 -4.75 16.92
N SER A 153 -7.48 -3.83 17.31
CA SER A 153 -7.51 -3.29 18.67
C SER A 153 -8.83 -3.71 19.29
N ALA A 154 -8.70 -4.51 20.34
CA ALA A 154 -9.72 -5.03 21.25
C ALA A 154 -10.28 -6.43 20.92
N GLU A 155 -9.43 -7.45 21.10
CA GLU A 155 -9.85 -8.52 22.02
C GLU A 155 -9.56 -8.03 23.44
N PRO A 156 -10.59 -7.89 24.28
CA PRO A 156 -10.61 -8.77 25.43
C PRO A 156 -12.00 -9.33 25.72
N SER A 157 -12.06 -10.66 25.75
CA SER A 157 -12.73 -11.47 26.78
C SER A 157 -14.15 -11.06 27.20
N PHE A 158 -15.16 -11.83 26.79
CA PHE A 158 -16.16 -12.42 27.71
C PHE A 158 -17.05 -13.45 26.96
N SER A 159 -16.88 -14.74 27.25
CA SER A 159 -17.85 -15.82 27.00
C SER A 159 -19.04 -15.71 27.98
N PRO A 160 -20.10 -16.56 27.97
CA PRO A 160 -20.85 -17.24 26.90
C PRO A 160 -22.40 -17.04 27.07
N GLU A 161 -23.18 -17.82 26.29
CA GLU A 161 -24.63 -18.15 26.44
C GLU A 161 -25.63 -17.02 26.12
N SER A 162 -26.72 -17.23 25.39
CA SER A 162 -27.49 -18.43 24.98
C SER A 162 -28.34 -18.09 23.76
#